data_AF-A0A7S1RSN7-F1
#
_entry.id   AF-A0A7S1RSN7-F1
#
_cell.length_a   1.000
_cell.length_b   1.000
_cell.length_c   1.000
_cell.angle_alpha   90.00
_cell.angle_beta   90.00
_cell.angle_gamma   90.00
#
_symmetry.space_group_name_H-M   'P 1'
#
loop_
_entity.id
_entity.type
_entity.pdbx_description
1 polymer ?
#
loop_
_entity_poly.entity_id
_entity_poly.type
_entity_poly.pdbx_seq_one_letter_code
_entity_poly.pdbx_strand_id
1 'polypeptide(L)'
;GLPSIVDCEAAINAMVGKTERGMREGLRLLGLPGAPLHFVPGLELRLCGHDIRVAVNAMIGHWLEDEREDFLDVLRRIRRIVDRPAMEEQEAELLQQRAALASEKQVLLERLRAVEGQLSEVDAQLALLSVPGGEGDCAGTARRSSSMQEACGAWSSTPSGVTPP
;
A
#
# COMPACT_ATOMS: atom_id res chain seq x y z
N GLY A 1 -32.19 1.63 -14.17
CA GLY A 1 -33.30 2.60 -14.10
C GLY A 1 -32.98 3.73 -13.15
N LEU A 2 -33.69 4.85 -13.23
CA LEU A 2 -33.63 5.89 -12.19
C LEU A 2 -34.48 5.43 -10.99
N PRO A 3 -34.05 5.68 -9.74
CA PRO A 3 -34.82 5.35 -8.54
C PRO A 3 -36.12 6.16 -8.47
N SER A 4 -37.12 5.65 -7.76
CA SER A 4 -38.36 6.40 -7.52
C SER A 4 -38.10 7.57 -6.56
N ILE A 5 -38.99 8.58 -6.54
CA ILE A 5 -38.87 9.72 -5.61
C ILE A 5 -38.87 9.25 -4.15
N VAL A 6 -39.69 8.24 -3.84
CA VAL A 6 -39.78 7.64 -2.49
C VAL A 6 -38.45 6.98 -2.10
N ASP A 7 -37.82 6.26 -3.04
CA ASP A 7 -36.51 5.65 -2.80
C ASP A 7 -35.42 6.72 -2.62
N CYS A 8 -35.47 7.81 -3.39
CA CYS A 8 -34.55 8.94 -3.24
C CYS A 8 -34.68 9.57 -1.85
N GLU A 9 -35.90 9.85 -1.40
CA GLU A 9 -36.15 10.44 -0.09
C GLU A 9 -35.64 9.53 1.04
N ALA A 10 -35.99 8.24 0.98
CA ALA A 10 -35.51 7.25 1.93
C ALA A 10 -33.97 7.14 1.94
N ALA A 11 -33.36 7.22 0.75
CA ALA A 11 -31.91 7.17 0.62
C ALA A 11 -31.23 8.39 1.28
N ILE A 12 -31.73 9.60 1.02
CA ILE A 12 -31.16 10.81 1.60
C ILE A 12 -31.33 10.79 3.13
N ASN A 13 -32.50 10.41 3.63
CA ASN A 13 -32.74 10.27 5.06
C ASN A 13 -31.77 9.29 5.73
N ALA A 14 -31.44 8.17 5.06
CA ALA A 14 -30.45 7.22 5.56
C ALA A 14 -29.02 7.80 5.55
N MET A 15 -28.65 8.55 4.51
CA MET A 15 -27.29 9.09 4.33
C MET A 15 -26.98 10.29 5.22
N VAL A 16 -27.97 11.14 5.52
CA VAL A 16 -27.83 12.31 6.40
C VAL A 16 -27.33 11.92 7.80
N GLY A 17 -27.66 10.71 8.26
CA GLY A 17 -27.16 10.17 9.53
C GLY A 17 -25.65 9.95 9.58
N LYS A 18 -24.91 10.05 8.46
CA LYS A 18 -23.44 9.89 8.37
C LYS A 18 -22.92 8.64 9.09
N THR A 19 -23.69 7.56 9.04
CA THR A 19 -23.26 6.23 9.50
C THR A 19 -22.90 5.38 8.30
N GLU A 20 -21.95 4.45 8.44
CA GLU A 20 -21.57 3.55 7.34
C GLU A 20 -22.77 2.73 6.85
N ARG A 21 -23.60 2.25 7.78
CA ARG A 21 -24.83 1.51 7.45
C ARG A 21 -25.83 2.37 6.68
N GLY A 22 -26.08 3.59 7.14
CA GLY A 22 -26.99 4.53 6.46
C GLY A 22 -26.47 4.91 5.08
N MET A 23 -25.16 5.11 4.94
CA MET A 23 -24.52 5.37 3.66
C MET A 23 -24.69 4.21 2.69
N ARG A 24 -24.39 2.98 3.13
CA ARG A 24 -24.56 1.77 2.31
C ARG A 24 -26.01 1.59 1.87
N GLU A 25 -26.96 1.78 2.78
CA GLU A 25 -28.38 1.62 2.46
C GLU A 25 -28.88 2.69 1.49
N GLY A 26 -28.49 3.96 1.69
CA GLY A 26 -28.86 5.02 0.76
C GLY A 26 -28.29 4.82 -0.64
N LEU A 27 -27.02 4.41 -0.75
CA LEU A 27 -26.42 4.05 -2.04
C LEU A 27 -27.19 2.92 -2.72
N ARG A 28 -27.58 1.88 -1.97
CA ARG A 28 -28.37 0.75 -2.48
C ARG A 28 -29.73 1.19 -3.02
N LEU A 29 -30.45 2.04 -2.28
CA LEU A 29 -31.75 2.60 -2.69
C LEU A 29 -31.64 3.45 -3.96
N LEU A 30 -30.53 4.16 -4.14
CA LEU A 30 -30.23 4.92 -5.36
C LEU A 30 -29.75 4.04 -6.53
N GLY A 31 -29.67 2.71 -6.34
CA GLY A 31 -29.19 1.76 -7.33
C GLY A 31 -27.70 1.89 -7.64
N LEU A 32 -26.91 2.36 -6.67
CA LEU A 32 -25.45 2.38 -6.71
C LEU A 32 -24.90 1.09 -6.07
N PRO A 33 -23.67 0.67 -6.42
CA PRO A 33 -23.04 -0.44 -5.73
C PRO A 33 -22.90 -0.15 -4.23
N GLY A 34 -23.08 -1.17 -3.40
CA GLY A 34 -22.92 -1.06 -1.94
C GLY A 34 -21.52 -1.43 -1.44
N ALA A 35 -20.65 -1.94 -2.33
CA ALA A 35 -19.32 -2.42 -2.02
C ALA A 35 -18.37 -2.38 -3.25
N PRO A 36 -17.04 -2.30 -3.04
CA PRO A 36 -16.38 -1.98 -1.77
C PRO A 36 -16.64 -0.52 -1.36
N LEU A 37 -17.02 -0.30 -0.10
CA LEU A 37 -17.35 1.01 0.46
C LEU A 37 -16.39 1.29 1.63
N HIS A 38 -15.67 2.40 1.56
CA HIS A 38 -14.87 2.93 2.66
C HIS A 38 -15.45 4.28 3.08
N PHE A 39 -15.80 4.40 4.36
CA PHE A 39 -16.44 5.61 4.87
C PHE A 39 -15.88 5.99 6.23
N VAL A 40 -15.34 7.20 6.31
CA VAL A 40 -14.87 7.84 7.53
C VAL A 40 -15.65 9.14 7.68
N PRO A 41 -16.59 9.25 8.62
CA PRO A 41 -17.44 10.43 8.78
C PRO A 41 -16.64 11.72 8.83
N GLY A 42 -17.01 12.69 7.98
CA GLY A 42 -16.34 14.00 7.88
C GLY A 42 -15.00 14.00 7.13
N LEU A 43 -14.42 12.83 6.86
CA LEU A 43 -13.08 12.71 6.32
C LEU A 43 -13.10 12.12 4.90
N GLU A 44 -13.63 10.91 4.74
CA GLU A 44 -13.56 10.16 3.49
C GLU A 44 -14.87 9.45 3.16
N LEU A 45 -15.20 9.38 1.86
CA LEU A 45 -16.24 8.50 1.34
C LEU A 45 -15.80 7.99 -0.03
N ARG A 46 -15.34 6.74 -0.05
CA ARG A 46 -14.93 6.07 -1.29
C ARG A 46 -15.85 4.92 -1.62
N LEU A 47 -16.29 4.86 -2.87
CA LEU A 47 -17.09 3.77 -3.40
C LEU A 47 -16.40 3.17 -4.62
N CYS A 48 -16.21 1.84 -4.59
CA CYS A 48 -15.47 1.10 -5.60
C CYS A 48 -14.05 1.61 -5.83
N GLY A 49 -13.45 2.33 -4.86
CA GLY A 49 -12.13 2.95 -4.96
C GLY A 49 -12.14 4.46 -5.28
N HIS A 50 -13.26 4.98 -5.79
CA HIS A 50 -13.43 6.38 -6.16
C HIS A 50 -13.88 7.25 -4.98
N ASP A 51 -13.24 8.40 -4.77
CA ASP A 51 -13.75 9.40 -3.81
C ASP A 51 -15.02 10.07 -4.37
N ILE A 52 -16.15 9.80 -3.74
CA ILE A 52 -17.45 10.35 -4.10
C ILE A 52 -17.99 11.31 -3.03
N ARG A 53 -17.20 11.67 -2.01
CA ARG A 53 -17.64 12.49 -0.88
C ARG A 53 -18.27 13.80 -1.32
N VAL A 54 -17.58 14.52 -2.21
CA VAL A 54 -18.04 15.83 -2.70
C VAL A 54 -19.34 15.68 -3.48
N ALA A 55 -19.43 14.66 -4.35
CA ALA A 55 -20.62 14.41 -5.15
C ALA A 55 -21.82 14.01 -4.28
N VAL A 56 -21.64 13.15 -3.27
CA VAL A 56 -22.73 12.76 -2.36
C VAL A 56 -23.20 13.94 -1.52
N ASN A 57 -22.28 14.77 -1.00
CA ASN A 57 -22.65 15.97 -0.25
C ASN A 57 -23.42 16.98 -1.12
N ALA A 58 -22.97 17.20 -2.36
CA ALA A 58 -23.68 18.06 -3.31
C ALA A 58 -25.07 17.50 -3.65
N MET A 59 -25.17 16.19 -3.89
CA MET A 59 -26.44 15.51 -4.14
C MET A 59 -27.42 15.67 -2.96
N ILE A 60 -26.95 15.51 -1.72
CA ILE A 60 -27.78 15.77 -0.52
C ILE A 60 -28.18 17.25 -0.47
N GLY A 61 -27.28 18.17 -0.80
CA GLY A 61 -27.56 19.61 -0.85
C GLY A 61 -28.70 19.95 -1.81
N HIS A 62 -28.60 19.53 -3.08
CA HIS A 62 -29.64 19.76 -4.09
C HIS A 62 -30.99 19.16 -3.67
N TRP A 63 -30.99 18.01 -2.99
CA TRP A 63 -32.23 17.43 -2.46
C TRP A 63 -32.88 18.32 -1.39
N LEU A 64 -32.08 18.91 -0.49
CA LEU A 64 -32.59 19.78 0.57
C LEU A 64 -33.05 21.14 0.05
N GLU A 65 -32.53 21.59 -1.10
CA GLU A 65 -32.90 22.83 -1.77
C GLU A 65 -34.05 22.65 -2.78
N ASP A 66 -34.64 21.44 -2.85
CA ASP A 66 -35.70 21.05 -3.80
C ASP A 66 -35.27 21.12 -5.30
N GLU A 67 -33.96 21.11 -5.56
CA GLU A 67 -33.34 21.12 -6.90
C GLU A 67 -33.26 19.70 -7.48
N ARG A 68 -34.42 19.18 -7.92
CA ARG A 68 -34.54 17.77 -8.34
C ARG A 68 -33.75 17.41 -9.59
N GLU A 69 -33.64 18.33 -10.54
CA GLU A 69 -32.89 18.07 -11.79
C GLU A 69 -31.39 17.94 -11.50
N ASP A 70 -30.85 18.86 -10.71
CA ASP A 70 -29.45 18.85 -10.28
C ASP A 70 -29.12 17.62 -9.43
N PHE A 71 -30.01 17.22 -8.52
CA PHE A 71 -29.89 15.95 -7.78
C PHE A 71 -29.71 14.76 -8.74
N LEU A 72 -30.55 14.65 -9.77
CA LEU A 72 -30.50 13.56 -10.74
C LEU A 72 -29.22 13.62 -11.58
N ASP A 73 -28.74 14.80 -11.92
CA ASP A 73 -27.49 14.98 -12.66
C ASP A 73 -26.28 14.56 -11.85
N VAL A 74 -26.22 14.92 -10.57
CA VAL A 74 -25.17 14.44 -9.67
C VAL A 74 -25.25 12.92 -9.50
N LEU A 75 -26.45 12.34 -9.33
CA LEU A 75 -26.61 10.89 -9.25
C LEU A 75 -26.11 10.17 -10.52
N ARG A 76 -26.45 10.69 -11.71
CA ARG A 76 -25.93 10.17 -12.98
C ARG A 76 -24.41 10.30 -13.07
N ARG A 77 -23.85 11.40 -12.58
CA ARG A 77 -22.39 11.60 -12.52
C ARG A 77 -21.73 10.57 -11.61
N ILE A 78 -22.29 10.33 -10.42
CA ILE A 78 -21.77 9.30 -9.50
C ILE A 78 -21.79 7.94 -10.20
N ARG A 79 -22.90 7.55 -10.83
CA ARG A 79 -22.98 6.30 -11.61
C ARG A 79 -21.85 6.16 -12.63
N ARG A 80 -21.60 7.20 -13.44
CA ARG A 80 -20.50 7.18 -14.42
C ARG A 80 -19.11 7.04 -13.77
N ILE A 81 -18.92 7.58 -12.57
CA ILE A 81 -17.65 7.45 -11.83
C ILE A 81 -17.47 5.99 -11.39
N VAL A 82 -18.47 5.41 -10.71
CA VAL A 82 -18.37 4.02 -10.22
C VAL A 82 -18.41 2.97 -11.33
N ASP A 83 -19.02 3.26 -12.48
CA ASP A 83 -18.98 2.36 -13.64
C ASP A 83 -17.59 2.30 -14.30
N ARG A 84 -16.70 3.26 -14.01
CA ARG A 84 -15.31 3.19 -14.44
C ARG A 84 -14.49 2.37 -13.45
N PRO A 85 -13.57 1.51 -13.92
CA PRO A 85 -12.61 0.86 -13.04
C PRO A 85 -11.83 1.93 -12.25
N ALA A 86 -11.75 1.78 -10.93
CA ALA A 86 -11.06 2.75 -10.06
C ALA A 86 -9.54 2.65 -10.12
N MET A 87 -9.03 1.50 -10.55
CA MET A 87 -7.64 1.38 -10.95
C MET A 87 -7.57 1.76 -12.42
N GLU A 88 -6.89 2.87 -12.73
CA GLU A 88 -6.55 3.15 -14.11
C GLU A 88 -5.76 1.95 -14.65
N GLU A 89 -6.08 1.46 -15.85
CA GLU A 89 -5.39 0.29 -16.45
C GLU A 89 -3.87 0.45 -16.40
N GLN A 90 -3.41 1.70 -16.50
CA GLN A 90 -2.01 2.10 -16.38
C GLN A 90 -1.40 1.84 -15.00
N GLU A 91 -2.13 2.04 -13.89
CA GLU A 91 -1.65 1.69 -12.55
C GLU A 91 -1.55 0.19 -12.35
N ALA A 92 -2.51 -0.57 -12.90
CA ALA A 92 -2.48 -2.04 -12.86
C ALA A 92 -1.25 -2.58 -13.63
N GLU A 93 -1.00 -2.05 -14.83
CA GLU A 93 0.18 -2.38 -15.62
C GLU A 93 1.49 -2.05 -14.89
N LEU A 94 1.58 -0.87 -14.27
CA LEU A 94 2.76 -0.47 -13.49
C LEU A 94 3.00 -1.38 -12.28
N LEU A 95 1.93 -1.81 -11.59
CA LEU A 95 2.04 -2.78 -10.48
C LEU A 95 2.52 -4.14 -10.98
N GLN A 96 2.01 -4.59 -12.13
CA GLN A 96 2.45 -5.84 -12.75
C GLN A 96 3.93 -5.77 -13.19
N GLN A 97 4.35 -4.67 -13.82
CA GLN A 97 5.74 -4.41 -14.18
C GLN A 97 6.64 -4.40 -12.96
N ARG A 98 6.22 -3.74 -11.88
CA ARG A 98 6.97 -3.71 -10.61
C ARG A 98 7.15 -5.11 -10.03
N ALA A 99 6.11 -5.95 -10.05
CA ALA A 99 6.19 -7.33 -9.57
C ALA A 99 7.14 -8.18 -10.42
N ALA A 100 7.10 -8.02 -11.75
CA ALA A 100 8.01 -8.70 -12.66
C ALA A 100 9.47 -8.32 -12.39
N LEU A 101 9.77 -7.01 -12.31
CA LEU A 101 11.12 -6.52 -11.99
C LEU A 101 11.61 -6.98 -10.61
N ALA A 102 10.73 -7.05 -9.61
CA ALA A 102 11.09 -7.56 -8.29
C ALA A 102 11.49 -9.04 -8.33
N SER A 103 10.77 -9.86 -9.13
CA SER A 103 11.12 -11.27 -9.32
C SER A 103 12.44 -11.45 -10.07
N GLU A 104 12.70 -10.65 -11.11
CA GLU A 104 13.95 -10.68 -11.85
C GLU A 104 15.13 -10.26 -10.97
N LYS A 105 14.97 -9.20 -10.17
CA LYS A 105 15.95 -8.78 -9.17
C LYS A 105 16.29 -9.93 -8.21
N GLN A 106 15.29 -10.67 -7.75
CA GLN A 106 15.50 -11.78 -6.82
C GLN A 106 16.36 -12.90 -7.46
N VAL A 107 16.06 -13.26 -8.71
CA VAL A 107 16.85 -14.25 -9.47
C VAL A 107 18.29 -13.78 -9.67
N LEU A 108 18.50 -12.51 -10.00
CA LEU A 108 19.85 -11.95 -10.18
C LEU A 108 20.64 -11.96 -8.87
N LEU A 109 20.00 -11.65 -7.74
CA LEU A 109 20.66 -11.72 -6.43
C LEU A 109 21.06 -13.14 -6.05
N GLU A 110 20.24 -14.15 -6.37
CA GLU A 110 20.57 -15.55 -6.14
C GLU A 110 21.76 -16.00 -6.99
N ARG A 111 21.80 -15.58 -8.26
CA ARG A 111 22.96 -15.82 -9.14
C ARG A 111 24.22 -15.15 -8.64
N LEU A 112 24.12 -13.90 -8.16
CA LEU A 112 25.26 -13.18 -7.60
C LEU A 112 25.85 -13.94 -6.41
N ARG A 113 25.02 -14.39 -5.47
CA ARG A 113 25.47 -15.19 -4.32
C ARG A 113 26.15 -16.49 -4.74
N ALA A 114 25.65 -17.15 -5.78
CA ALA A 114 26.28 -18.36 -6.30
C ALA A 114 27.68 -18.09 -6.85
N VAL A 115 27.86 -17.00 -7.60
CA VAL A 115 29.16 -16.57 -8.13
C VAL A 115 30.11 -16.15 -7.01
N GLU A 116 29.63 -15.41 -6.00
CA GLU A 116 30.42 -15.07 -4.82
C GLU A 116 30.91 -16.33 -4.08
N GLY A 117 30.06 -17.36 -3.96
CA GLY A 117 30.42 -18.67 -3.42
C GLY A 117 31.55 -19.33 -4.22
N GLN A 118 31.42 -19.40 -5.55
CA GLN A 118 32.46 -19.95 -6.43
C GLN A 118 33.78 -19.20 -6.33
N LEU A 119 33.73 -17.86 -6.24
CA LEU A 119 34.93 -17.04 -6.08
C LEU A 119 35.64 -17.36 -4.76
N SER A 120 34.89 -17.49 -3.66
CA SER A 120 35.44 -17.86 -2.35
C SER A 120 36.11 -19.23 -2.34
N GLU A 121 35.58 -20.19 -3.09
CA GLU A 121 36.19 -21.52 -3.25
C GLU A 121 37.51 -21.45 -4.04
N VAL A 122 37.54 -20.68 -5.13
CA VAL A 122 38.75 -20.46 -5.92
C VAL A 122 39.82 -19.76 -5.09
N ASP A 123 39.45 -18.73 -4.33
CA ASP A 123 40.36 -18.01 -3.43
C ASP A 123 40.96 -18.95 -2.36
N ALA A 124 40.15 -19.85 -1.79
CA ALA A 124 40.63 -20.85 -0.84
C ALA A 124 41.60 -21.85 -1.49
N GLN A 125 41.34 -22.29 -2.73
CA GLN A 125 42.24 -23.16 -3.47
C GLN A 125 43.57 -22.46 -3.79
N LEU A 126 43.52 -21.20 -4.21
CA LEU A 126 44.72 -20.39 -4.46
C LEU A 126 45.55 -20.19 -3.18
N ALA A 127 44.89 -19.96 -2.04
CA ALA A 127 45.58 -19.83 -0.75
C ALA A 127 46.31 -21.13 -0.36
N LEU A 128 45.71 -22.30 -0.62
CA LEU A 128 46.34 -23.61 -0.38
C LEU A 128 47.54 -23.87 -1.30
N LEU A 129 47.51 -23.40 -2.54
CA LEU A 129 48.63 -23.50 -3.48
C LEU A 129 49.73 -22.47 -3.19
N SER A 130 49.40 -21.40 -2.48
CA SER A 130 50.34 -20.33 -2.11
C SER A 130 51.10 -20.61 -0.81
N VAL A 131 51.07 -21.86 -0.29
CA VAL A 131 51.87 -22.26 0.87
C VAL A 131 53.35 -22.02 0.54
N PRO A 132 54.04 -21.16 1.30
CA PRO A 132 55.42 -20.84 1.02
C PRO A 132 56.29 -22.06 1.32
N GLY A 133 56.99 -22.55 0.29
CA GLY A 133 58.24 -23.25 0.47
C GLY A 133 59.22 -22.31 1.16
N GLY A 134 59.36 -22.46 2.47
CA GLY A 134 60.23 -21.68 3.33
C GLY A 134 60.57 -22.47 4.58
N GLU A 135 61.39 -23.51 4.43
CA GLU A 135 62.23 -24.01 5.52
C GLU A 135 63.15 -22.88 5.99
N GLY A 136 63.26 -22.68 7.31
CA GLY A 136 64.24 -21.76 7.89
C GLY A 136 63.87 -21.29 9.29
N ASP A 137 64.31 -22.06 10.29
CA ASP A 137 64.31 -21.71 11.71
C ASP A 137 64.66 -20.25 12.02
N CYS A 138 63.94 -19.62 12.97
CA CYS A 138 64.56 -19.12 14.20
C CYS A 138 63.50 -18.60 15.19
N ALA A 139 63.68 -19.00 16.45
CA ALA A 139 62.91 -18.66 17.62
C ALA A 139 62.78 -17.16 17.90
N GLY A 140 61.71 -16.76 18.62
CA GLY A 140 61.73 -15.51 19.37
C GLY A 140 60.38 -14.85 19.64
N THR A 141 59.79 -15.18 20.80
CA THR A 141 59.14 -14.23 21.72
C THR A 141 57.98 -13.32 21.25
N ALA A 142 56.83 -13.59 21.88
CA ALA A 142 56.02 -12.64 22.66
C ALA A 142 54.95 -11.75 21.97
N ARG A 143 53.78 -11.73 22.67
CA ARG A 143 52.77 -10.64 22.74
C ARG A 143 52.01 -10.35 21.45
N ARG A 144 50.68 -10.27 21.40
CA ARG A 144 49.69 -9.80 22.38
C ARG A 144 48.31 -10.31 21.96
N SER A 145 47.54 -10.79 22.93
CA SER A 145 46.08 -10.90 22.81
C SER A 145 45.48 -9.50 22.66
N SER A 146 44.68 -9.28 21.63
CA SER A 146 43.75 -8.14 21.57
C SER A 146 42.42 -8.62 21.02
N SER A 147 41.47 -8.68 21.96
CA SER A 147 40.04 -8.85 21.77
C SER A 147 39.47 -7.61 21.07
N MET A 148 38.86 -7.77 19.90
CA MET A 148 37.84 -6.86 19.38
C MET A 148 36.54 -7.63 19.18
N GLN A 149 35.70 -7.62 20.22
CA GLN A 149 34.26 -7.81 20.11
C GLN A 149 33.61 -6.43 20.04
N GLU A 150 33.26 -5.99 18.84
CA GLU A 150 32.34 -4.89 18.53
C GLU A 150 31.73 -5.22 17.16
N ALA A 151 30.45 -5.08 16.84
CA ALA A 151 29.24 -4.79 17.59
C ALA A 151 28.10 -5.32 16.70
N CYS A 152 27.34 -6.30 17.19
CA CYS A 152 26.07 -6.71 16.60
C CYS A 152 25.01 -6.55 17.69
N GLY A 153 24.09 -5.60 17.53
CA GLY A 153 22.96 -5.48 18.44
C GLY A 153 22.39 -4.08 18.56
N ALA A 154 21.72 -3.61 17.52
CA ALA A 154 20.72 -2.57 17.68
C ALA A 154 19.54 -2.89 16.76
N TRP A 155 18.45 -3.40 17.34
CA TRP A 155 17.09 -2.87 17.17
C TRP A 155 16.04 -3.74 17.85
N SER A 156 15.71 -3.34 19.08
CA SER A 156 14.48 -3.60 19.83
C SER A 156 14.62 -2.73 21.10
N SER A 157 13.76 -1.79 21.47
CA SER A 157 12.34 -1.56 21.19
C SER A 157 11.98 -0.09 21.51
N THR A 158 10.82 0.35 21.02
CA THR A 158 9.97 1.52 21.42
C THR A 158 9.76 1.66 22.96
N PRO A 159 9.11 2.69 23.57
CA PRO A 159 8.20 3.75 23.05
C PRO A 159 8.33 5.15 23.74
N SER A 160 7.35 6.03 23.49
CA SER A 160 7.02 7.31 24.16
C SER A 160 7.55 8.54 23.41
N GLY A 161 6.73 9.48 22.92
CA GLY A 161 5.59 10.08 23.58
C GLY A 161 6.07 11.32 24.30
N VAL A 162 5.72 12.52 23.78
CA VAL A 162 5.54 13.83 24.44
C VAL A 162 5.70 14.95 23.40
N THR A 163 4.59 15.62 23.12
CA THR A 163 4.48 16.98 22.56
C THR A 163 4.62 17.99 23.70
N PRO A 164 5.29 19.16 23.51
CA PRO A 164 4.56 20.44 23.38
C PRO A 164 5.39 21.53 22.63
N PRO A 165 5.02 22.83 22.63
CA PRO A 165 3.73 23.48 22.93
C PRO A 165 2.96 23.98 21.69
#